data_AF-A0A9E3EYN2-F1
#
_entry.id   AF-A0A9E3EYN2-F1
#
_cell.length_a   1.000
_cell.length_b   1.000
_cell.length_c   1.000
_cell.angle_alpha   90.00
_cell.angle_beta   90.00
_cell.angle_gamma   90.00
#
_symmetry.space_group_name_H-M   'P 1'
#
loop_
_entity.id
_entity.type
_entity.pdbx_description
1 polymer ?
#
loop_
_entity_poly.entity_id
_entity_poly.type
_entity_poly.pdbx_seq_one_letter_code
_entity_poly.pdbx_strand_id
1 'polypeptide(L)'
;MAEDTLSIPTARREPRDIPGLFIPLAFLLGISGLAVVGLVCWWIFPRAPRHELVPYPVPSYPPPQLQADPHEDMVRFYRQELDQLNSIGWVDRASGLVHIPIDQAMRMVAKEGIKDWPAPAQAERRK
;
A
#
# COMPACT_ATOMS: atom_id res chain seq x y z
N MET A 1 91.10 13.50 -3.49
CA MET A 1 89.96 12.55 -3.48
C MET A 1 88.80 13.35 -2.91
N ALA A 2 87.80 13.56 -3.75
CA ALA A 2 86.74 14.54 -3.55
C ALA A 2 85.69 14.00 -2.57
N GLU A 3 85.32 14.80 -1.58
CA GLU A 3 84.06 14.65 -0.86
C GLU A 3 83.33 15.98 -1.05
N ASP A 4 82.52 15.98 -2.11
CA ASP A 4 81.60 17.02 -2.54
C ASP A 4 80.61 17.30 -1.40
N THR A 5 80.79 18.44 -0.72
CA THR A 5 79.84 18.90 0.29
C THR A 5 78.60 19.42 -0.43
N LEU A 6 77.68 18.52 -0.75
CA LEU A 6 76.35 18.85 -1.24
C LEU A 6 75.53 19.46 -0.10
N SER A 7 75.75 20.74 0.17
CA SER A 7 74.99 21.49 1.17
C SER A 7 73.57 21.68 0.66
N ILE A 8 72.61 20.88 1.14
CA ILE A 8 71.20 21.11 0.87
C ILE A 8 70.81 22.45 1.53
N PRO A 9 70.27 23.43 0.78
CA PRO A 9 69.80 24.67 1.38
C PRO A 9 68.73 24.33 2.43
N THR A 10 68.95 24.77 3.67
CA THR A 10 68.01 24.57 4.76
C THR A 10 66.64 25.13 4.36
N ALA A 11 65.60 24.30 4.41
CA ALA A 11 64.25 24.70 4.05
C ALA A 11 63.81 25.93 4.85
N ARG A 12 63.75 27.09 4.18
CA ARG A 12 63.25 28.34 4.77
C ARG A 12 61.74 28.36 4.60
N ARG A 13 60.99 28.40 5.71
CA ARG A 13 59.54 28.61 5.69
C ARG A 13 59.24 29.98 5.06
N GLU A 14 58.55 30.01 3.93
CA GLU A 14 58.00 31.23 3.34
C GLU A 14 56.59 31.45 3.92
N PRO A 15 56.35 32.49 4.73
CA PRO A 15 55.12 32.62 5.51
C PRO A 15 54.01 33.40 4.78
N ARG A 16 54.07 33.54 3.44
CA ARG A 16 53.31 34.59 2.72
C ARG A 16 52.39 34.10 1.60
N ASP A 17 51.73 32.95 1.78
CA ASP A 17 50.85 32.40 0.74
C ASP A 17 49.35 32.73 0.87
N ILE A 18 48.91 33.54 1.84
CA ILE A 18 47.51 34.01 1.91
C ILE A 18 47.41 35.34 2.68
N PRO A 19 46.76 36.37 2.12
CA PRO A 19 46.53 37.60 2.87
C PRO A 19 45.64 37.29 4.08
N GLY A 20 45.97 37.83 5.26
CA GLY A 20 45.31 37.47 6.53
C GLY A 20 43.79 37.69 6.57
N LEU A 21 43.25 38.45 5.62
CA LEU A 21 41.81 38.67 5.43
C LEU A 21 41.11 37.55 4.65
N PHE A 22 41.85 36.73 3.91
CA PHE A 22 41.28 35.69 3.07
C PHE A 22 40.59 34.59 3.88
N ILE A 23 41.20 34.16 4.98
CA ILE A 23 40.67 33.12 5.86
C ILE A 23 39.31 33.54 6.46
N PRO A 24 39.17 34.71 7.13
CA PRO A 24 37.87 35.11 7.67
C PRO A 24 36.85 35.38 6.56
N LEU A 25 37.26 35.91 5.40
CA LEU A 25 36.36 36.16 4.29
C LEU A 25 35.82 34.85 3.69
N ALA A 26 36.67 33.85 3.46
CA ALA A 26 36.27 32.54 2.98
C ALA A 26 35.34 31.83 3.98
N PHE A 27 35.61 31.99 5.29
CA PHE A 27 34.77 31.44 6.34
C PHE A 27 33.37 32.08 6.36
N LEU A 28 33.30 33.41 6.25
CA LEU A 28 32.03 34.13 6.17
C LEU A 28 31.24 33.77 4.91
N LEU A 29 31.91 33.60 3.77
CA LEU A 29 31.27 33.17 2.52
C LEU A 29 30.67 31.76 2.65
N GLY A 30 31.40 30.85 3.30
CA GLY A 30 30.93 29.49 3.57
C GLY A 30 29.70 29.46 4.49
N ILE A 31 29.71 30.24 5.58
CA ILE A 31 28.56 30.35 6.49
C ILE A 31 27.36 30.95 5.78
N SER A 32 27.57 32.01 4.99
CA SER A 32 26.51 32.64 4.19
C SER A 32 25.88 31.64 3.22
N GLY A 33 26.69 30.86 2.51
CA GLY A 33 26.21 29.80 1.64
C GLY A 33 25.36 28.76 2.37
N LEU A 34 25.82 28.29 3.53
CA LEU A 34 25.08 27.33 4.36
C LEU A 34 23.75 27.92 4.85
N ALA A 35 23.74 29.20 5.26
CA ALA A 35 22.55 29.90 5.71
C ALA A 35 21.53 30.08 4.58
N VAL A 36 21.99 30.44 3.37
CA VAL A 36 21.12 30.57 2.18
C VAL A 36 20.52 29.22 1.81
N VAL A 37 21.31 28.13 1.81
CA VAL A 37 20.78 26.78 1.57
C VAL A 37 19.75 26.39 2.62
N GLY A 38 20.02 26.65 3.90
CA GLY A 38 19.06 26.42 4.99
C GLY A 38 17.75 27.21 4.82
N LEU A 39 17.85 28.48 4.44
CA LEU A 39 16.69 29.36 4.22
C LEU A 39 15.87 28.92 3.00
N VAL A 40 16.53 28.54 1.91
CA VAL A 40 15.88 28.01 0.69
C VAL A 40 15.21 26.66 0.99
N CYS A 41 15.87 25.76 1.72
CA CYS A 41 15.25 24.52 2.18
C CYS A 41 14.03 24.78 3.07
N TRP A 42 14.12 25.75 3.99
CA TRP A 42 13.01 26.13 4.84
C TRP A 42 11.82 26.72 4.05
N TRP A 43 12.10 27.51 3.00
CA TRP A 43 11.08 28.14 2.15
C TRP A 43 10.43 27.17 1.15
N ILE A 44 11.20 26.24 0.57
CA ILE A 44 10.71 25.22 -0.39
C ILE A 44 9.97 24.09 0.33
N PHE A 45 10.40 23.74 1.55
CA PHE A 45 9.81 22.69 2.37
C PHE A 45 9.16 23.23 3.66
N PRO A 46 8.20 24.18 3.59
CA PRO A 46 7.55 24.75 4.78
C PRO A 46 6.66 23.72 5.48
N ARG A 47 6.30 22.65 4.77
CA ARG A 47 5.65 21.44 5.30
C ARG A 47 6.56 20.23 5.14
N ALA A 48 7.83 20.33 5.54
CA ALA A 48 8.61 19.13 5.81
C ALA A 48 7.73 18.23 6.69
N PRO A 49 7.39 17.01 6.23
CA PRO A 49 6.45 16.18 6.94
C PRO A 49 7.07 15.88 8.30
N ARG A 50 6.62 16.60 9.33
CA ARG A 50 6.70 16.07 10.68
C ARG A 50 6.03 14.71 10.51
N HIS A 51 6.77 13.64 10.78
CA HIS A 51 6.14 12.35 11.02
C HIS A 51 5.30 12.55 12.29
N GLU A 52 4.17 13.24 12.14
CA GLU A 52 3.02 13.00 12.96
C GLU A 52 2.78 11.52 12.71
N LEU A 53 3.15 10.72 13.71
CA LEU A 53 2.59 9.41 13.92
C LEU A 53 1.09 9.67 13.93
N VAL A 54 0.46 9.68 12.76
CA VAL A 54 -0.98 9.80 12.62
C VAL A 54 -1.47 8.67 13.49
N PRO A 55 -2.08 8.94 14.65
CA PRO A 55 -2.67 7.88 15.44
C PRO A 55 -3.85 7.49 14.56
N TYR A 56 -3.65 6.52 13.68
CA TYR A 56 -4.77 5.82 13.09
C TYR A 56 -5.51 5.31 14.33
N PRO A 57 -6.75 5.78 14.59
CA PRO A 57 -7.53 5.18 15.64
C PRO A 57 -7.66 3.72 15.22
N VAL A 58 -6.93 2.83 15.89
CA VAL A 58 -7.09 1.40 15.69
C VAL A 58 -8.57 1.15 15.95
N PRO A 59 -9.33 0.65 14.95
CA PRO A 59 -10.74 0.44 15.16
C PRO A 59 -10.88 -0.50 16.35
N SER A 60 -11.57 -0.04 17.39
CA SER A 60 -11.85 -0.86 18.56
C SER A 60 -12.92 -1.87 18.16
N TYR A 61 -12.50 -3.03 17.69
CA TYR A 61 -13.42 -4.13 17.47
C TYR A 61 -13.86 -4.71 18.82
N PRO A 62 -15.14 -5.07 18.98
CA PRO A 62 -15.53 -5.90 20.10
C PRO A 62 -14.68 -7.18 20.11
N PRO A 63 -14.34 -7.73 21.29
CA PRO A 63 -13.60 -8.98 21.36
C PRO A 63 -14.37 -10.06 20.58
N PRO A 64 -13.67 -10.94 19.84
CA PRO A 64 -14.32 -12.03 19.12
C PRO A 64 -15.13 -12.86 20.10
N GLN A 65 -16.44 -12.99 19.84
CA GLN A 65 -17.32 -13.80 20.68
C GLN A 65 -17.20 -15.26 20.24
N LEU A 66 -17.08 -16.16 21.22
CA LEU A 66 -17.14 -17.59 20.95
C LEU A 66 -18.60 -17.98 20.70
N GLN A 67 -18.85 -18.65 19.58
CA GLN A 67 -20.15 -19.25 19.30
C GLN A 67 -20.45 -20.35 20.32
N ALA A 68 -21.58 -20.24 21.01
CA ALA A 68 -21.91 -21.09 22.16
C ALA A 68 -22.18 -22.55 21.77
N ASP A 69 -22.93 -22.77 20.69
CA ASP A 69 -23.17 -24.11 20.13
C ASP A 69 -23.11 -24.07 18.59
N PRO A 70 -21.91 -24.24 18.01
CA PRO A 70 -21.75 -24.24 16.56
C PRO A 70 -22.54 -25.32 15.84
N HIS A 71 -22.82 -26.45 16.50
CA HIS A 71 -23.51 -27.58 15.88
C HIS A 71 -25.00 -27.31 15.75
N GLU A 72 -25.65 -26.85 16.83
CA GLU A 72 -27.07 -26.51 16.78
C GLU A 72 -27.33 -25.37 15.78
N ASP A 73 -26.48 -24.34 15.79
CA ASP A 73 -26.57 -23.22 14.86
C ASP A 73 -26.44 -23.70 13.40
N MET A 74 -25.52 -24.62 13.12
CA MET A 74 -25.36 -25.20 11.78
C MET A 74 -26.61 -25.99 11.35
N VAL A 75 -27.22 -26.76 12.26
CA VAL A 75 -28.47 -27.49 11.98
C VAL A 75 -29.62 -26.53 11.68
N ARG A 76 -29.76 -25.45 12.46
CA ARG A 76 -30.79 -24.43 12.25
C ARG A 76 -30.61 -23.72 10.91
N PHE A 77 -29.38 -23.28 10.62
CA PHE A 77 -29.01 -22.68 9.34
C PHE A 77 -29.36 -23.61 8.19
N TYR A 78 -28.91 -24.87 8.23
CA TYR A 78 -29.16 -25.84 7.18
C TYR A 78 -30.66 -26.06 6.92
N ARG A 79 -31.48 -26.13 7.98
CA ARG A 79 -32.94 -26.26 7.82
C ARG A 79 -33.56 -25.04 7.14
N GLN A 80 -33.17 -23.83 7.55
CA GLN A 80 -33.68 -22.59 6.96
C GLN A 80 -33.36 -22.49 5.47
N GLU A 81 -32.12 -22.79 5.10
CA GLU A 81 -31.68 -22.80 3.70
C GLU A 81 -32.44 -23.85 2.89
N LEU A 82 -32.64 -25.05 3.45
CA LEU A 82 -33.37 -26.13 2.79
C LEU A 82 -34.85 -25.80 2.61
N ASP A 83 -35.47 -25.14 3.59
CA ASP A 83 -36.85 -24.66 3.49
C ASP A 83 -36.98 -23.60 2.39
N GLN A 84 -36.04 -22.65 2.29
CA GLN A 84 -36.04 -21.66 1.21
C GLN A 84 -35.82 -22.32 -0.16
N LEU A 85 -34.90 -23.29 -0.25
CA LEU A 85 -34.57 -23.98 -1.50
C LEU A 85 -35.76 -24.79 -2.06
N ASN A 86 -36.59 -25.36 -1.17
CA ASN A 86 -37.67 -26.26 -1.53
C ASN A 86 -39.07 -25.62 -1.50
N SER A 87 -39.16 -24.32 -1.24
CA SER A 87 -40.43 -23.58 -1.17
C SER A 87 -40.52 -22.49 -2.25
N ILE A 88 -41.72 -21.95 -2.39
CA ILE A 88 -41.98 -20.76 -3.20
C ILE A 88 -41.89 -19.55 -2.27
N GLY A 89 -41.25 -18.49 -2.72
CA GLY A 89 -41.16 -17.25 -1.97
C GLY A 89 -40.77 -16.06 -2.83
N TRP A 90 -40.81 -14.89 -2.21
CA TRP A 90 -40.47 -13.63 -2.86
C TRP A 90 -38.96 -13.39 -2.76
N VAL A 91 -38.32 -13.08 -3.89
CA VAL A 91 -36.96 -12.55 -3.92
C VAL A 91 -37.00 -11.02 -3.84
N ASP A 92 -37.86 -10.42 -4.68
CA ASP A 92 -38.13 -8.98 -4.65
C ASP A 92 -39.62 -8.74 -4.98
N ARG A 93 -40.36 -8.31 -3.97
CA ARG A 93 -41.80 -8.04 -4.10
C ARG A 93 -42.09 -6.82 -4.98
N ALA A 94 -41.20 -5.83 -5.00
CA ALA A 94 -41.43 -4.59 -5.73
C ALA A 94 -41.29 -4.81 -7.25
N SER A 95 -40.32 -5.62 -7.67
CA SER A 95 -40.15 -6.00 -9.09
C SER A 95 -41.00 -7.20 -9.52
N GLY A 96 -41.72 -7.85 -8.59
CA GLY A 96 -42.53 -9.02 -8.90
C GLY A 96 -41.73 -10.31 -9.08
N LEU A 97 -40.49 -10.37 -8.55
CA LEU A 97 -39.58 -11.50 -8.69
C LEU A 97 -39.80 -12.54 -7.57
N VAL A 98 -40.19 -13.76 -7.98
CA VAL A 98 -40.38 -14.91 -7.10
C VAL A 98 -39.35 -16.00 -7.37
N HIS A 99 -38.94 -16.72 -6.32
CA HIS A 99 -38.25 -17.99 -6.47
C HIS A 99 -39.26 -19.14 -6.37
N ILE A 100 -38.88 -20.24 -7.01
CA ILE A 100 -39.61 -21.50 -7.04
C ILE A 100 -38.74 -22.61 -6.45
N PRO A 101 -39.31 -23.75 -6.04
CA PRO A 101 -38.54 -24.88 -5.56
C PRO A 101 -37.52 -25.33 -6.61
N ILE A 102 -36.30 -25.63 -6.18
CA ILE A 102 -35.20 -25.98 -7.10
C ILE A 102 -35.54 -27.17 -8.00
N ASP A 103 -36.25 -28.17 -7.47
CA ASP A 103 -36.69 -29.32 -8.24
C ASP A 103 -37.59 -28.94 -9.42
N GLN A 104 -38.45 -27.94 -9.22
CA GLN A 104 -39.31 -27.44 -10.28
C GLN A 104 -38.51 -26.62 -11.29
N ALA A 105 -37.60 -25.76 -10.82
CA ALA A 105 -36.70 -25.00 -11.69
C ALA A 105 -35.87 -25.92 -12.58
N MET A 106 -35.24 -26.95 -12.00
CA MET A 106 -34.48 -27.96 -12.73
C MET A 106 -35.32 -28.66 -13.79
N ARG A 107 -36.58 -29.03 -13.48
CA ARG A 107 -37.48 -29.64 -14.46
C ARG A 107 -37.85 -28.71 -15.61
N MET A 108 -38.05 -27.43 -15.35
CA MET A 108 -38.36 -26.45 -16.40
C MET A 108 -37.14 -26.21 -17.28
N VAL A 109 -35.98 -26.00 -16.68
CA VAL A 109 -34.70 -25.87 -17.39
C VAL A 109 -34.40 -27.12 -18.24
N ALA A 110 -34.62 -28.32 -17.72
CA ALA A 110 -34.39 -29.55 -18.46
C ALA A 110 -35.32 -29.70 -19.68
N LYS A 111 -36.53 -29.12 -19.63
CA LYS A 111 -37.52 -29.19 -20.72
C LYS A 111 -37.32 -28.09 -21.75
N GLU A 112 -37.10 -26.86 -21.30
CA GLU A 112 -37.12 -25.66 -22.12
C GLU A 112 -35.70 -25.22 -22.54
N GLY A 113 -34.68 -25.73 -21.84
CA GLY A 113 -33.32 -25.22 -21.92
C GLY A 113 -33.20 -23.85 -21.23
N ILE A 114 -31.98 -23.32 -21.21
CA ILE A 114 -31.75 -21.93 -20.78
C ILE A 114 -31.48 -21.12 -22.04
N LYS A 115 -32.32 -20.12 -22.29
CA LYS A 115 -32.13 -19.19 -23.40
C LYS A 115 -30.79 -18.49 -23.24
N ASP A 116 -30.02 -18.42 -24.33
CA ASP A 116 -28.68 -17.81 -24.37
C ASP A 116 -27.63 -18.52 -23.48
N TRP A 117 -27.85 -19.79 -23.12
CA TRP A 117 -26.81 -20.59 -22.44
C TRP A 117 -25.59 -20.74 -23.35
N PRO A 118 -24.38 -20.36 -22.88
CA PRO A 118 -23.19 -20.50 -23.69
C PRO A 118 -22.98 -21.97 -24.03
N ALA A 119 -22.84 -22.27 -25.33
CA ALA A 119 -22.44 -23.60 -25.74
C ALA A 119 -21.11 -23.93 -25.05
N PRO A 120 -20.94 -25.15 -24.50
CA PRO A 120 -19.66 -25.55 -23.91
C PRO A 120 -18.59 -25.33 -24.96
N ALA A 121 -17.51 -24.62 -24.60
CA ALA A 121 -16.45 -24.23 -25.52
C ALA A 121 -15.77 -25.48 -26.13
N GLN A 122 -16.28 -25.96 -27.26
CA GLN A 122 -15.69 -27.06 -28.03
C GLN A 122 -14.46 -26.61 -28.84
N ALA A 123 -13.80 -25.50 -28.48
CA ALA A 123 -12.88 -24.78 -29.34
C ALA A 123 -11.39 -24.83 -28.94
N GLU A 124 -10.98 -25.62 -27.94
CA GLU A 124 -9.56 -25.64 -27.53
C GLU A 124 -8.92 -27.04 -27.50
N ARG A 125 -9.63 -28.09 -27.93
CA ARG A 125 -9.09 -29.46 -28.12
C ARG A 125 -9.03 -29.93 -29.58
N ARG A 126 -8.86 -29.00 -30.52
CA ARG A 126 -8.27 -29.29 -31.84
C ARG A 126 -6.98 -28.49 -31.98
N LYS A 127 -5.91 -28.99 -31.36
CA LYS A 127 -4.53 -28.78 -31.81
C LYS A 127 -3.83 -30.12 -31.75
#